data_AF-A0A2R6D9S3-F1
#
_entry.id   AF-A0A2R6D9S3-F1
#
_cell.length_a   1.000
_cell.length_b   1.000
_cell.length_c   1.000
_cell.angle_alpha   90.00
_cell.angle_beta   90.00
_cell.angle_gamma   90.00
#
_symmetry.space_group_name_H-M   'P 1'
#
loop_
_entity.id
_entity.type
_entity.pdbx_description
1 polymer ?
#
loop_
_entity_poly.entity_id
_entity_poly.type
_entity_poly.pdbx_seq_one_letter_code
_entity_poly.pdbx_strand_id
1 'polypeptide(L)'
;AYTDKARVDEAYRDLLEQAFETFDGGVAVGSHDPEMVDLAARLHEEHGTDYEAQMLMGVREDAQRELAANGVPVYQYAPYGTRWLSYFYRRVMERKENALFALRAVVSG
;
A
#
# COMPACT_ATOMS: atom_id res chain seq x y z
N ALA A 1 -16.01 1.72 11.12
CA ALA A 1 -15.12 1.16 10.09
C ALA A 1 -15.71 -0.17 9.63
N TYR A 2 -15.64 -0.50 8.34
CA TYR A 2 -16.02 -1.82 7.85
C TYR A 2 -15.13 -2.90 8.50
N THR A 3 -15.73 -4.05 8.79
CA THR A 3 -15.03 -5.22 9.36
C THR A 3 -14.84 -6.34 8.35
N ASP A 4 -15.64 -6.34 7.28
CA ASP A 4 -15.51 -7.28 6.17
C ASP A 4 -14.42 -6.79 5.21
N LYS A 5 -13.49 -7.68 4.84
CA LYS A 5 -12.37 -7.34 3.97
C LYS A 5 -12.84 -6.88 2.58
N ALA A 6 -13.78 -7.59 1.96
CA ALA A 6 -14.23 -7.25 0.61
C ALA A 6 -14.84 -5.85 0.57
N ARG A 7 -15.59 -5.48 1.62
CA ARG A 7 -16.15 -4.13 1.73
C ARG A 7 -15.11 -3.05 1.98
N VAL A 8 -14.00 -3.38 2.66
CA VAL A 8 -12.86 -2.45 2.81
C VAL A 8 -12.17 -2.25 1.47
N ASP A 9 -11.93 -3.32 0.71
CA ASP A 9 -11.25 -3.27 -0.58
C ASP A 9 -12.10 -2.52 -1.63
N GLU A 10 -13.42 -2.73 -1.63
CA GLU A 10 -14.38 -1.96 -2.46
C GLU A 10 -14.33 -0.47 -2.12
N ALA A 11 -14.46 -0.12 -0.85
CA ALA A 11 -14.42 1.29 -0.44
C ALA A 11 -13.06 1.95 -0.71
N TYR A 12 -11.95 1.20 -0.62
CA TYR A 12 -10.63 1.71 -1.00
C TYR A 12 -10.57 2.02 -2.50
N ARG A 13 -11.07 1.11 -3.35
CA ARG A 13 -11.14 1.31 -4.81
C ARG A 13 -11.95 2.55 -5.16
N ASP A 14 -13.16 2.68 -4.62
CA ASP A 14 -14.04 3.82 -4.90
C ASP A 14 -13.38 5.16 -4.52
N LEU A 15 -12.72 5.20 -3.36
CA LEU A 15 -12.02 6.40 -2.89
C LEU A 15 -10.75 6.69 -3.70
N LEU A 16 -10.06 5.65 -4.18
CA LEU A 16 -8.89 5.81 -5.03
C LEU A 16 -9.30 6.39 -6.38
N GLU A 17 -10.33 5.83 -7.02
CA GLU A 17 -10.91 6.35 -8.27
C GLU A 17 -11.29 7.82 -8.13
N GLN A 18 -12.05 8.17 -7.08
CA GLN A 18 -12.42 9.55 -6.80
C GLN A 18 -11.20 10.47 -6.61
N ALA A 19 -10.16 10.01 -5.91
CA ALA A 19 -8.96 10.81 -5.68
C ALA A 19 -8.24 11.11 -7.00
N PHE A 20 -8.06 10.13 -7.87
CA PHE A 20 -7.42 10.33 -9.18
C PHE A 20 -8.24 11.22 -10.10
N GLU A 21 -9.57 11.17 -10.05
CA GLU A 21 -10.45 12.03 -10.84
C GLU A 21 -10.41 13.49 -10.39
N THR A 22 -10.19 13.76 -9.09
CA THR A 22 -10.45 15.08 -8.50
C THR A 22 -9.24 15.82 -7.95
N PHE A 23 -8.09 15.15 -7.73
CA PHE A 23 -6.92 15.79 -7.11
C PHE A 23 -5.92 16.27 -8.14
N ASP A 24 -5.56 17.55 -8.10
CA ASP A 24 -4.53 18.13 -8.96
C ASP A 24 -3.09 17.95 -8.41
N GLY A 25 -2.95 17.59 -7.13
CA GLY A 25 -1.67 17.52 -6.42
C GLY A 25 -1.00 16.14 -6.40
N GLY A 26 -1.61 15.18 -7.10
CA GLY A 26 -1.23 13.78 -7.09
C GLY A 26 -1.76 12.97 -5.89
N VAL A 27 -1.61 11.65 -5.96
CA VAL A 27 -2.17 10.70 -4.99
C VAL A 27 -1.09 9.84 -4.35
N ALA A 28 -1.05 9.81 -3.02
CA ALA A 28 -0.19 8.91 -2.26
C ALA A 28 -0.90 7.57 -2.00
N VAL A 29 -0.49 6.52 -2.71
CA VAL A 29 -1.12 5.20 -2.67
C VAL A 29 -0.43 4.31 -1.64
N GLY A 30 -0.93 4.38 -0.41
CA GLY A 30 -0.45 3.57 0.71
C GLY A 30 -1.07 2.18 0.74
N SER A 31 -0.50 1.22 -0.01
CA SER A 31 -0.96 -0.17 -0.03
C SER A 31 0.15 -1.15 -0.43
N HIS A 32 0.04 -2.40 0.04
CA HIS A 32 0.85 -3.52 -0.45
C HIS A 32 0.05 -4.46 -1.36
N ASP A 33 -1.27 -4.23 -1.47
CA ASP A 33 -2.15 -5.03 -2.30
C ASP A 33 -1.83 -4.75 -3.78
N PRO A 34 -1.37 -5.76 -4.55
CA PRO A 34 -1.06 -5.56 -5.96
C PRO A 34 -2.25 -5.02 -6.76
N GLU A 35 -3.49 -5.41 -6.44
CA GLU A 35 -4.65 -4.94 -7.19
C GLU A 35 -4.86 -3.42 -7.05
N MET A 36 -4.55 -2.85 -5.88
CA MET A 36 -4.68 -1.41 -5.64
C MET A 36 -3.54 -0.62 -6.27
N VAL A 37 -2.34 -1.22 -6.31
CA VAL A 37 -1.17 -0.62 -6.99
C VAL A 37 -1.37 -0.61 -8.50
N ASP A 38 -1.86 -1.71 -9.07
CA ASP A 38 -2.16 -1.81 -10.51
C ASP A 38 -3.33 -0.90 -10.91
N LEU A 39 -4.33 -0.76 -10.04
CA LEU A 39 -5.41 0.21 -10.22
C LEU A 39 -4.87 1.64 -10.27
N ALA A 40 -3.96 2.02 -9.38
CA ALA A 40 -3.35 3.35 -9.39
C ALA A 40 -2.60 3.64 -10.71
N ALA A 41 -1.87 2.66 -11.24
CA ALA A 41 -1.21 2.80 -12.54
C ALA A 41 -2.22 3.05 -13.67
N ARG A 42 -3.33 2.30 -13.71
CA ARG A 42 -4.40 2.52 -14.70
C ARG A 42 -5.07 3.88 -14.56
N LEU A 43 -5.35 4.32 -13.34
CA LEU A 43 -5.97 5.62 -13.08
C LEU A 43 -5.04 6.77 -13.43
N HIS A 44 -3.72 6.62 -13.22
CA HIS A 44 -2.73 7.56 -13.71
C HIS A 44 -2.76 7.69 -15.24
N GLU A 45 -2.82 6.57 -15.96
CA GLU A 45 -2.94 6.59 -17.43
C GLU A 45 -4.24 7.23 -17.91
N GLU A 46 -5.35 7.05 -17.17
CA GLU A 46 -6.67 7.57 -17.52
C GLU A 46 -6.82 9.07 -17.24
N HIS A 47 -6.39 9.52 -16.06
CA HIS A 47 -6.63 10.89 -15.59
C HIS A 47 -5.42 11.82 -15.73
N GLY A 48 -4.22 11.28 -15.91
CA GLY A 48 -2.97 12.05 -15.91
C GLY A 48 -2.53 12.54 -14.54
N THR A 49 -3.26 12.19 -13.47
CA THR A 49 -2.96 12.55 -12.09
C THR A 49 -1.72 11.79 -11.61
N ASP A 50 -0.69 12.51 -11.18
CA ASP A 50 0.54 11.91 -10.65
C ASP A 50 0.28 11.06 -9.41
N TYR A 51 1.10 10.04 -9.16
CA TYR A 51 0.98 9.25 -7.95
C TYR A 51 2.33 8.74 -7.43
N GLU A 52 2.32 8.35 -6.16
CA GLU A 52 3.43 7.65 -5.51
C GLU A 52 2.92 6.39 -4.81
N ALA A 53 3.75 5.35 -4.77
CA ALA A 53 3.47 4.14 -4.02
C ALA A 53 4.14 4.22 -2.64
N GLN A 54 3.37 4.04 -1.57
CA GLN A 54 3.89 4.03 -0.20
C GLN A 54 3.73 2.63 0.42
N MET A 55 4.86 2.02 0.79
CA MET A 55 4.91 0.68 1.38
C MET A 55 5.72 0.68 2.67
N LEU A 56 5.56 -0.34 3.51
CA LEU A 56 6.40 -0.55 4.68
C LEU A 56 7.77 -1.06 4.22
N MET A 57 8.82 -0.59 4.90
CA MET A 57 10.17 -1.16 4.73
C MET A 57 10.15 -2.66 5.03
N GLY A 58 10.79 -3.46 4.17
CA GLY A 58 10.92 -4.91 4.34
C GLY A 58 9.68 -5.74 3.93
N VAL A 59 8.69 -5.14 3.25
CA VAL A 59 7.47 -5.84 2.81
C VAL A 59 7.35 -5.74 1.29
N ARG A 60 7.35 -6.88 0.59
CA ARG A 60 7.34 -6.94 -0.90
C ARG A 60 8.44 -6.09 -1.54
N GLU A 61 9.67 -6.19 -1.04
CA GLU A 61 10.78 -5.35 -1.49
C GLU A 61 11.05 -5.47 -3.00
N ASP A 62 10.85 -6.65 -3.60
CA ASP A 62 11.00 -6.83 -5.04
C ASP A 62 10.00 -6.01 -5.84
N ALA A 63 8.73 -5.99 -5.41
CA ALA A 63 7.71 -5.16 -6.05
C ALA A 63 8.02 -3.66 -5.90
N GLN A 64 8.56 -3.25 -4.75
CA GLN A 64 9.01 -1.86 -4.55
C GLN A 64 10.14 -1.50 -5.52
N ARG A 65 11.10 -2.40 -5.73
CA ARG A 65 12.21 -2.19 -6.68
C ARG A 65 11.72 -2.16 -8.12
N GLU A 66 10.78 -3.04 -8.47
CA GLU A 66 10.18 -3.11 -9.81
C GLU A 66 9.42 -1.82 -10.14
N LEU A 67 8.57 -1.34 -9.22
CA LEU A 67 7.87 -0.05 -9.37
C LEU A 67 8.84 1.10 -9.59
N ALA A 68 9.90 1.17 -8.77
CA ALA A 68 10.92 2.20 -8.91
C ALA A 68 11.69 2.10 -10.24
N ALA A 69 11.99 0.88 -10.70
CA ALA A 69 12.63 0.65 -11.99
C ALA A 69 11.75 1.07 -13.17
N ASN A 70 10.43 0.98 -13.01
CA ASN A 70 9.43 1.45 -13.98
C ASN A 70 9.13 2.96 -13.87
N GLY A 71 9.86 3.71 -13.03
CA GLY A 71 9.75 5.15 -12.91
C GLY A 71 8.68 5.65 -11.94
N VAL A 72 8.02 4.75 -11.19
CA VAL A 72 7.04 5.14 -10.16
C VAL A 72 7.79 5.63 -8.91
N PRO A 73 7.44 6.80 -8.34
CA PRO A 73 7.97 7.22 -7.04
C PRO A 73 7.55 6.23 -5.95
N VAL A 74 8.53 5.64 -5.26
CA VAL A 74 8.28 4.67 -4.16
C VAL A 74 8.85 5.20 -2.86
N TYR A 75 8.00 5.26 -1.83
CA TYR A 75 8.39 5.66 -0.47
C TYR A 75 8.24 4.50 0.49
N GLN A 76 9.28 4.30 1.31
CA GLN A 76 9.26 3.33 2.39
C GLN A 76 8.96 3.99 3.72
N TYR A 77 7.91 3.52 4.40
CA TYR A 77 7.70 3.82 5.80
C TYR A 77 8.66 2.96 6.64
N ALA A 78 9.74 3.62 7.11
CA ALA A 78 10.82 3.02 7.86
C ALA A 78 10.70 3.34 9.36
N PRO A 79 10.12 2.46 10.18
CA PRO A 79 10.09 2.65 11.63
C PRO A 79 11.51 2.50 12.21
N TYR A 80 11.86 3.32 13.20
CA TYR A 80 13.20 3.33 13.83
C TYR A 80 13.14 3.41 15.36
N GLY A 81 14.28 3.13 16.02
CA GLY A 81 14.44 3.18 17.49
C GLY A 81 14.21 1.84 18.19
N THR A 82 14.72 1.67 19.42
CA THR A 82 14.82 0.35 20.10
C THR A 82 13.50 -0.37 20.37
N ARG A 83 12.36 0.32 20.27
CA ARG A 83 11.01 -0.23 20.49
C ARG A 83 10.18 -0.40 19.22
N TRP A 84 10.77 -0.19 18.04
CA TRP A 84 10.05 -0.30 16.77
C TRP A 84 9.41 -1.70 16.60
N LEU A 85 10.16 -2.73 17.00
CA LEU A 85 9.75 -4.12 16.85
C LEU A 85 8.52 -4.45 17.71
N SER A 86 8.48 -3.97 18.96
CA SER A 86 7.33 -4.18 19.85
C SER A 86 6.09 -3.41 19.40
N TYR A 87 6.26 -2.22 18.82
CA TYR A 87 5.17 -1.47 18.18
C TYR A 87 4.60 -2.22 16.96
N PHE A 88 5.48 -2.73 16.09
CA PHE A 88 5.09 -3.51 14.92
C PHE A 88 4.34 -4.79 15.31
N TYR A 89 4.89 -5.59 16.23
CA TYR A 89 4.25 -6.81 16.70
C TYR A 89 2.87 -6.56 17.31
N ARG A 90 2.70 -5.50 18.12
CA ARG A 90 1.39 -5.14 18.67
C ARG A 90 0.36 -4.88 17.57
N ARG A 91 0.74 -4.14 16.54
CA ARG A 91 -0.13 -3.73 15.43
C ARG A 91 -0.47 -4.88 14.47
N VAL A 92 0.43 -5.87 14.34
CA VAL A 92 0.18 -7.13 13.63
C VAL A 92 -0.76 -8.04 14.44
N MET A 93 -0.58 -8.11 15.76
CA MET A 93 -1.37 -8.99 16.64
C MET A 93 -2.79 -8.49 16.93
N GLU A 94 -3.01 -7.17 16.89
CA GLU A 94 -4.33 -6.54 17.12
C GLU A 94 -5.34 -6.83 15.99
N ARG A 95 -4.91 -7.27 14.81
CA ARG A 95 -5.80 -7.72 13.71
C ARG A 95 -5.37 -9.10 13.20
N LYS A 96 -6.06 -10.15 13.65
CA LYS A 96 -5.81 -11.55 13.26
C LYS A 96 -5.77 -11.78 11.74
N GLU A 97 -6.53 -11.01 10.97
CA GLU A 97 -6.57 -11.09 9.50
C GLU A 97 -5.32 -10.49 8.84
N ASN A 98 -4.71 -9.46 9.44
CA ASN A 98 -3.48 -8.83 8.95
C ASN A 98 -2.22 -9.65 9.29
N ALA A 99 -2.28 -10.46 10.35
CA ALA A 99 -1.18 -11.34 10.74
C ALA A 99 -0.87 -12.39 9.66
N LEU A 100 -1.88 -12.87 8.92
CA LEU A 100 -1.69 -13.82 7.83
C LEU A 100 -1.02 -13.18 6.59
N PHE A 101 -1.30 -11.89 6.34
CA PHE A 101 -0.66 -11.12 5.26
C PHE A 101 0.79 -10.77 5.59
N ALA A 102 1.05 -10.32 6.82
CA ALA A 102 2.40 -10.04 7.30
C ALA A 102 3.30 -11.29 7.27
N LEU A 103 2.75 -12.47 7.61
CA LEU A 103 3.49 -13.73 7.55
C LEU A 103 3.78 -14.16 6.10
N ARG A 104 2.83 -13.98 5.17
CA ARG A 104 3.06 -14.27 3.74
C ARG A 104 4.10 -13.34 3.13
N ALA A 105 4.05 -12.05 3.42
CA ALA A 105 4.98 -11.07 2.85
C ALA A 105 6.43 -11.22 3.35
N VAL A 106 6.66 -11.90 4.48
CA VAL A 106 8.00 -12.26 4.97
C VAL A 106 8.50 -13.57 4.38
N VAL A 107 7.59 -14.50 4.03
CA VAL A 107 7.94 -15.86 3.56
C VAL A 107 8.07 -15.95 2.04
N SER A 108 7.46 -15.03 1.28
CA SER A 108 7.52 -15.00 -0.19
C SER A 108 8.37 -13.86 -0.76
N GLY A 109 9.40 -13.44 -0.03
CA GLY A 109 10.52 -12.73 -0.65
C GLY A 109 11.30 -13.65 -1.59
#